data_AF-A0A4R0HVX2-F1
#
_entry.id   AF-A0A4R0HVX2-F1
#
_cell.length_a   1.000
_cell.length_b   1.000
_cell.length_c   1.000
_cell.angle_alpha   90.00
_cell.angle_beta   90.00
_cell.angle_gamma   90.00
#
_symmetry.space_group_name_H-M   'P 1'
#
loop_
_entity.id
_entity.type
_entity.pdbx_description
1 polymer ?
#
loop_
_entity_poly.entity_id
_entity_poly.type
_entity_poly.pdbx_seq_one_letter_code
_entity_poly.pdbx_strand_id
1 'polypeptide(L)'
;MGEELRRRGYAVYDVDADGLARWFENGTGVEVRMPSYRDDAWFAENTYRLPVETVRRIADAGGLAFICGTVGNDNEIWDLFDTVISLSVDAATLRRRLVGRRGAFGSSGPELERVLAWHAQVDADNSRYGALLVDANASIPEVADHVLDALGIR
;
A
#
# COMPACT_ATOMS: atom_id res chain seq x y z
N MET A 1 -3.74 8.73 3.38
CA MET A 1 -3.89 9.14 1.96
C MET A 1 -5.30 8.84 1.49
N GLY A 2 -5.74 7.57 1.46
CA GLY A 2 -7.09 7.19 1.02
C GLY A 2 -8.21 8.02 1.66
N GLU A 3 -8.20 8.21 2.98
CA GLU A 3 -9.17 9.07 3.69
C GLU A 3 -9.21 10.52 3.19
N GLU A 4 -8.07 11.12 2.86
CA GLU A 4 -8.00 12.48 2.34
C GLU A 4 -8.55 12.57 0.91
N LEU A 5 -8.26 11.58 0.05
CA LEU A 5 -8.85 11.50 -1.29
C LEU A 5 -10.37 11.29 -1.21
N ARG A 6 -10.87 10.47 -0.28
CA ARG A 6 -12.31 10.35 -0.02
C ARG A 6 -12.93 11.67 0.40
N ARG A 7 -12.28 12.39 1.31
CA ARG A 7 -12.73 13.71 1.79
C ARG A 7 -12.87 14.72 0.64
N ARG A 8 -12.06 14.56 -0.42
CA ARG A 8 -12.08 15.37 -1.64
C ARG A 8 -13.09 14.90 -2.70
N GLY A 9 -13.83 13.81 -2.44
CA GLY A 9 -14.90 13.33 -3.30
C GLY A 9 -14.50 12.27 -4.31
N TYR A 10 -13.29 11.72 -4.24
CA TYR A 10 -12.87 10.61 -5.11
C TYR A 10 -13.40 9.27 -4.61
N ALA A 11 -13.66 8.35 -5.55
CA ALA A 11 -13.89 6.95 -5.22
C ALA A 11 -12.57 6.33 -4.74
N VAL A 12 -12.57 5.78 -3.53
CA VAL A 12 -11.36 5.20 -2.92
C VAL A 12 -11.69 3.87 -2.26
N TYR A 13 -10.92 2.87 -2.62
CA TYR A 13 -10.94 1.52 -2.07
C TYR A 13 -9.65 1.29 -1.28
N ASP A 14 -9.75 1.23 0.04
CA ASP A 14 -8.59 1.04 0.91
C ASP A 14 -8.37 -0.46 1.19
N VAL A 15 -7.15 -0.95 0.98
CA VAL A 15 -6.86 -2.39 1.10
C VAL A 15 -7.09 -2.92 2.51
N ASP A 16 -6.85 -2.07 3.53
CA ASP A 16 -7.00 -2.42 4.93
C ASP A 16 -8.40 -2.01 5.45
N ALA A 17 -8.76 -0.72 5.33
CA ALA A 17 -9.94 -0.16 5.98
C ALA A 17 -11.26 -0.66 5.38
N ASP A 18 -11.29 -0.96 4.09
CA ASP A 18 -12.47 -1.55 3.43
C ASP A 18 -12.37 -3.09 3.33
N GLY A 19 -11.27 -3.68 3.84
CA GLY A 19 -11.06 -5.13 3.87
C GLY A 19 -10.90 -5.78 2.50
N LEU A 20 -10.37 -5.05 1.51
CA LEU A 20 -10.14 -5.58 0.16
C LEU A 20 -9.01 -6.62 0.13
N ALA A 21 -8.00 -6.47 0.99
CA ALA A 21 -6.88 -7.40 1.09
C ALA A 21 -6.96 -8.26 2.36
N ARG A 22 -6.47 -9.50 2.25
CA ARG A 22 -6.51 -10.53 3.31
C ARG A 22 -5.19 -11.30 3.30
N TRP A 23 -4.86 -11.98 4.38
CA TRP A 23 -3.71 -12.89 4.41
C TRP A 23 -4.08 -14.24 3.82
N PHE A 24 -3.20 -14.79 2.99
CA PHE A 24 -3.35 -16.12 2.40
C PHE A 24 -2.08 -16.91 2.58
N GLU A 25 -2.21 -18.20 2.86
CA GLU A 25 -1.11 -19.13 2.82
C GLU A 25 -0.68 -19.35 1.36
N ASN A 26 0.59 -19.16 1.05
CA ASN A 26 1.13 -19.17 -0.31
C ASN A 26 0.98 -20.53 -0.99
N GLY A 27 1.11 -21.62 -0.24
CA GLY A 27 1.07 -22.99 -0.77
C GLY A 27 -0.33 -23.46 -1.16
N THR A 28 -1.33 -23.17 -0.34
CA THR A 28 -2.71 -23.63 -0.57
C THR A 28 -3.63 -22.55 -1.16
N GLY A 29 -3.26 -21.28 -1.07
CA GLY A 29 -4.13 -20.16 -1.41
C GLY A 29 -5.31 -19.98 -0.44
N VAL A 30 -5.30 -20.68 0.70
CA VAL A 30 -6.35 -20.56 1.72
C VAL A 30 -6.13 -19.28 2.51
N GLU A 31 -7.22 -18.56 2.76
CA GLU A 31 -7.19 -17.38 3.61
C GLU A 31 -6.90 -17.76 5.07
N VAL A 32 -5.99 -17.01 5.68
CA VAL A 32 -5.59 -17.18 7.07
C VAL A 32 -5.79 -15.89 7.85
N ARG A 33 -5.92 -16.02 9.18
CA ARG A 33 -5.92 -14.86 10.07
C ARG A 33 -4.49 -14.52 10.46
N MET A 34 -4.19 -13.23 10.52
CA MET A 34 -2.91 -12.76 11.05
C MET A 34 -2.79 -13.13 12.54
N PRO A 35 -1.75 -13.88 12.95
CA PRO A 35 -1.53 -14.22 14.35
C PRO A 35 -1.03 -13.01 15.15
N SER A 36 -1.10 -13.10 16.48
CA SER A 36 -0.59 -12.08 17.41
C SER A 36 0.94 -11.98 17.42
N TYR A 37 1.63 -13.09 17.17
CA TYR A 37 3.07 -13.16 16.95
C TYR A 37 3.35 -13.71 15.56
N ARG A 38 4.28 -13.10 14.84
CA ARG A 38 4.72 -13.48 13.50
C ARG A 38 6.20 -13.20 13.37
N ASP A 39 6.91 -14.15 12.80
CA ASP A 39 8.33 -14.07 12.48
C ASP A 39 8.54 -14.15 10.96
N ASP A 40 9.80 -14.18 10.55
CA ASP A 40 10.15 -14.22 9.13
C ASP A 40 9.63 -15.49 8.44
N ALA A 41 9.53 -16.62 9.15
CA ALA A 41 8.99 -17.86 8.60
C ALA A 41 7.50 -17.69 8.26
N TRP A 42 6.72 -17.06 9.15
CA TRP A 42 5.32 -16.78 8.87
C TRP A 42 5.14 -15.87 7.65
N PHE A 43 5.95 -14.80 7.52
CA PHE A 43 5.90 -13.91 6.36
C PHE A 43 6.38 -14.56 5.05
N ALA A 44 7.23 -15.60 5.13
CA ALA A 44 7.66 -16.36 3.96
C ALA A 44 6.55 -17.29 3.43
N GLU A 45 5.71 -17.80 4.33
CA GLU A 45 4.63 -18.73 3.99
C GLU A 45 3.29 -18.04 3.70
N ASN A 46 3.13 -16.77 4.11
CA ASN A 46 1.85 -16.06 4.02
C ASN A 46 2.02 -14.69 3.39
N THR A 47 1.13 -14.36 2.45
CA THR A 47 1.14 -13.06 1.77
C THR A 47 -0.16 -12.29 2.06
N TYR A 48 -0.05 -10.99 2.32
CA TYR A 48 -1.20 -10.09 2.36
C TYR A 48 -1.57 -9.71 0.92
N ARG A 49 -2.69 -10.20 0.42
CA ARG A 49 -3.02 -10.16 -1.01
C ARG A 49 -4.30 -9.39 -1.25
N LEU A 50 -4.30 -8.59 -2.32
CA LEU A 50 -5.49 -8.04 -2.95
C LEU A 50 -5.93 -8.99 -4.08
N PRO A 51 -7.11 -9.63 -4.01
CA PRO A 51 -7.55 -10.54 -5.07
C PRO A 51 -7.64 -9.85 -6.43
N VAL A 52 -7.05 -10.46 -7.45
CA VAL A 52 -7.01 -9.95 -8.84
C VAL A 52 -8.42 -9.60 -9.36
N GLU A 53 -9.39 -10.47 -9.13
CA GLU A 53 -10.79 -10.26 -9.55
C GLU A 53 -11.47 -9.09 -8.82
N THR A 54 -10.98 -8.67 -7.65
CA THR A 54 -11.46 -7.44 -7.00
C THR A 54 -10.96 -6.21 -7.73
N VAL A 55 -9.69 -6.20 -8.14
CA VAL A 55 -9.12 -5.09 -8.93
C VAL A 55 -9.80 -4.98 -10.29
N ARG A 56 -10.00 -6.11 -10.99
CA ARG A 56 -10.72 -6.14 -12.28
C ARG A 56 -12.13 -5.57 -12.18
N ARG A 57 -12.91 -5.99 -11.17
CA ARG A 57 -14.28 -5.46 -10.98
C ARG A 57 -14.30 -3.96 -10.72
N ILE A 58 -13.31 -3.41 -10.02
CA ILE A 58 -13.18 -1.96 -9.79
C ILE A 58 -12.86 -1.26 -11.12
N ALA A 59 -11.91 -1.79 -11.89
CA ALA A 59 -11.56 -1.25 -13.21
C ALA A 59 -12.75 -1.29 -14.19
N ASP A 60 -13.46 -2.41 -14.25
CA ASP A 60 -14.62 -2.62 -15.14
C ASP A 60 -15.82 -1.73 -14.79
N ALA A 61 -15.96 -1.31 -13.53
CA ALA A 61 -16.99 -0.34 -13.13
C ALA A 61 -16.76 1.04 -13.79
N GLY A 62 -15.53 1.32 -14.20
CA GLY A 62 -15.14 2.54 -14.87
C GLY A 62 -15.11 3.78 -13.97
N GLY A 63 -14.71 4.90 -14.56
CA GLY A 63 -14.49 6.15 -13.84
C GLY A 63 -13.16 6.19 -13.09
N LEU A 64 -12.86 7.33 -12.47
CA LEU A 64 -11.65 7.53 -11.69
C LEU A 64 -11.83 6.95 -10.29
N ALA A 65 -11.04 5.95 -9.94
CA ALA A 65 -10.98 5.36 -8.62
C ALA A 65 -9.54 5.14 -8.16
N PHE A 66 -9.32 5.22 -6.86
CA PHE A 66 -8.03 4.94 -6.23
C PHE A 66 -8.12 3.66 -5.42
N ILE A 67 -7.17 2.75 -5.60
CA ILE A 67 -6.94 1.67 -4.63
C ILE A 67 -5.74 2.07 -3.77
N CYS A 68 -5.93 2.16 -2.46
CA CYS A 68 -4.94 2.70 -1.52
C CYS A 68 -4.41 1.62 -0.58
N GLY A 69 -3.09 1.47 -0.52
CA GLY A 69 -2.38 0.65 0.47
C GLY A 69 -1.24 -0.17 -0.14
N THR A 70 -0.73 -1.13 0.62
CA THR A 70 0.39 -1.99 0.20
C THR A 70 0.01 -3.46 0.37
N VAL A 71 0.25 -4.25 -0.68
CA VAL A 71 0.02 -5.70 -0.69
C VAL A 71 1.25 -6.42 -1.20
N GLY A 72 1.38 -7.71 -0.90
CA GLY A 72 2.53 -8.53 -1.30
C GLY A 72 2.35 -9.29 -2.61
N ASN A 73 1.23 -9.12 -3.32
CA ASN A 73 0.99 -9.68 -4.65
C ASN A 73 0.84 -8.59 -5.72
N ASP A 74 1.51 -7.46 -5.53
CA ASP A 74 1.52 -6.32 -6.46
C ASP A 74 1.91 -6.76 -7.88
N ASN A 75 2.88 -7.67 -8.02
CA ASN A 75 3.28 -8.29 -9.29
C ASN A 75 2.13 -8.99 -10.07
N GLU A 76 1.03 -9.35 -9.42
CA GLU A 76 -0.13 -9.99 -10.06
C GLU A 76 -1.21 -8.98 -10.50
N ILE A 77 -1.16 -7.76 -9.97
CA ILE A 77 -2.19 -6.73 -10.18
C ILE A 77 -1.65 -5.45 -10.79
N TRP A 78 -0.32 -5.27 -10.89
CA TRP A 78 0.32 -4.03 -11.33
C TRP A 78 -0.21 -3.55 -12.68
N ASP A 79 -0.34 -4.45 -13.65
CA ASP A 79 -0.79 -4.14 -15.01
C ASP A 79 -2.29 -3.85 -15.11
N LEU A 80 -3.05 -3.97 -14.02
CA LEU A 80 -4.47 -3.63 -13.97
C LEU A 80 -4.72 -2.15 -13.62
N PHE A 81 -3.67 -1.40 -13.30
CA PHE A 81 -3.74 0.03 -12.98
C PHE A 81 -3.34 0.88 -14.18
N ASP A 82 -4.13 1.89 -14.52
CA ASP A 82 -3.75 2.90 -15.51
C ASP A 82 -2.50 3.68 -15.08
N THR A 83 -2.33 3.89 -13.77
CA THR A 83 -1.16 4.55 -13.18
C THR A 83 -0.96 4.06 -11.75
N VAL A 84 0.29 3.77 -11.39
CA VAL A 84 0.69 3.47 -10.02
C VAL A 84 1.42 4.67 -9.43
N ILE A 85 0.95 5.16 -8.28
CA ILE A 85 1.62 6.21 -7.50
C ILE A 85 2.31 5.55 -6.31
N SER A 86 3.61 5.84 -6.13
CA SER A 86 4.35 5.42 -4.95
C SER A 86 4.71 6.62 -4.08
N LEU A 87 4.27 6.59 -2.82
CA LEU A 87 4.55 7.65 -1.85
C LEU A 87 5.94 7.46 -1.26
N SER A 88 6.90 8.27 -1.72
CA SER A 88 8.29 8.25 -1.25
C SER A 88 8.42 9.14 -0.01
N VAL A 89 9.02 8.61 1.05
CA VAL A 89 9.23 9.34 2.30
C VAL A 89 10.62 9.02 2.82
N ASP A 90 11.28 9.95 3.49
CA ASP A 90 12.60 9.66 4.05
C ASP A 90 12.50 8.65 5.22
N ALA A 91 13.55 7.83 5.41
CA ALA A 91 13.54 6.76 6.42
C ALA A 91 13.35 7.27 7.85
N ALA A 92 13.87 8.46 8.19
CA ALA A 92 13.71 9.04 9.52
C ALA A 92 12.27 9.48 9.77
N THR A 93 11.62 10.06 8.76
CA THR A 93 10.20 10.41 8.79
C THR A 93 9.31 9.17 8.82
N LEU A 94 9.60 8.14 8.03
CA LEU A 94 8.89 6.86 8.07
C LEU A 94 8.95 6.24 9.46
N ARG A 95 10.15 6.08 10.02
CA ARG A 95 10.37 5.53 11.37
C ARG A 95 9.58 6.31 12.42
N ARG A 96 9.67 7.65 12.40
CA ARG A 96 8.94 8.52 13.34
C ARG A 96 7.42 8.30 13.23
N ARG A 97 6.88 8.24 12.01
CA ARG A 97 5.45 8.02 11.77
C ARG A 97 4.99 6.64 12.23
N LEU A 98 5.75 5.58 11.97
CA LEU A 98 5.42 4.21 12.37
C LEU A 98 5.42 4.03 13.89
N VAL A 99 6.48 4.49 14.57
CA VAL A 99 6.58 4.42 16.05
C VAL A 99 5.46 5.22 16.72
N GLY A 100 4.99 6.30 16.09
CA GLY A 100 3.83 7.07 16.56
C GLY A 100 2.51 6.29 16.53
N ARG A 101 2.36 5.28 15.64
CA ARG A 101 1.16 4.44 15.49
C ARG A 101 1.20 3.24 16.45
N ARG A 102 1.26 3.52 17.75
CA ARG A 102 1.41 2.48 18.79
C ARG A 102 0.40 1.33 18.61
N GLY A 103 0.90 0.10 18.53
CA GLY A 103 0.10 -1.11 18.41
C GLY A 103 -0.32 -1.47 16.98
N ALA A 104 0.03 -0.66 15.98
CA ALA A 104 -0.15 -1.00 14.57
C ALA A 104 1.03 -1.86 14.05
N PHE A 105 0.80 -2.54 12.92
CA PHE A 105 1.84 -3.24 12.18
C PHE A 105 3.03 -2.31 11.90
N GLY A 106 4.25 -2.82 12.08
CA GLY A 106 5.47 -2.06 11.80
C GLY A 106 5.79 -0.95 12.80
N SER A 107 5.02 -0.80 13.88
CA SER A 107 5.25 0.25 14.88
C SER A 107 6.40 -0.05 15.87
N SER A 108 6.85 -1.32 15.96
CA SER A 108 7.90 -1.73 16.88
C SER A 108 8.54 -3.07 16.49
N GLY A 109 9.66 -3.39 17.14
CA GLY A 109 10.29 -4.72 17.09
C GLY A 109 10.70 -5.15 15.66
N PRO A 110 10.67 -6.47 15.38
CA PRO A 110 11.08 -7.02 14.08
C PRO A 110 10.29 -6.47 12.89
N GLU A 111 9.02 -6.09 13.09
CA GLU A 111 8.20 -5.55 12.00
C GLU A 111 8.64 -4.15 11.56
N LEU A 112 9.06 -3.31 12.51
CA LEU A 112 9.61 -2.00 12.17
C LEU A 112 10.86 -2.16 11.32
N GLU A 113 11.78 -3.05 11.74
CA GLU A 113 13.01 -3.31 10.99
C GLU A 113 12.71 -3.93 9.61
N ARG A 114 11.71 -4.80 9.50
CA ARG A 114 11.25 -5.36 8.22
C ARG A 114 10.73 -4.27 7.27
N VAL A 115 9.91 -3.34 7.77
CA VAL A 115 9.38 -2.23 6.96
C VAL A 115 10.51 -1.29 6.53
N LEU A 116 11.48 -1.01 7.41
CA LEU A 116 12.65 -0.18 7.07
C LEU A 116 13.58 -0.85 6.05
N ALA A 117 13.76 -2.17 6.14
CA ALA A 117 14.54 -2.93 5.16
C ALA A 117 13.90 -2.90 3.77
N TRP A 118 12.58 -3.07 3.69
CA TRP A 118 11.83 -2.93 2.43
C TRP A 118 11.87 -1.50 1.89
N HIS A 119 11.69 -0.50 2.77
CA HIS A 119 11.74 0.92 2.41
C HIS A 119 13.06 1.32 1.73
N ALA A 120 14.18 0.70 2.11
CA ALA A 120 15.49 0.99 1.51
C ALA A 120 15.56 0.67 -0.01
N GLN A 121 14.62 -0.12 -0.55
CA GLN A 121 14.62 -0.58 -1.94
C GLN A 121 13.37 -0.15 -2.71
N VAL A 122 12.24 0.08 -2.03
CA VAL A 122 10.92 0.25 -2.65
C VAL A 122 10.85 1.35 -3.72
N ASP A 123 11.50 2.49 -3.54
CA ASP A 123 11.46 3.58 -4.53
C ASP A 123 12.13 3.17 -5.84
N ALA A 124 13.27 2.48 -5.75
CA ALA A 124 13.99 1.99 -6.93
C ALA A 124 13.21 0.88 -7.63
N ASP A 125 12.64 -0.05 -6.85
CA ASP A 125 11.84 -1.15 -7.38
C ASP A 125 10.59 -0.63 -8.09
N ASN A 126 9.81 0.25 -7.44
CA ASN A 126 8.58 0.80 -8.00
C ASN A 126 8.84 1.67 -9.22
N SER A 127 9.91 2.49 -9.21
CA SER A 127 10.29 3.30 -10.37
C SER A 127 10.64 2.43 -11.58
N ARG A 128 11.29 1.29 -11.35
CA ARG A 128 11.63 0.34 -12.42
C ARG A 128 10.39 -0.25 -13.10
N TYR A 129 9.27 -0.35 -12.37
CA TYR A 129 7.96 -0.76 -12.89
C TYR A 129 7.08 0.41 -13.36
N GLY A 130 7.64 1.61 -13.49
CA GLY A 130 6.95 2.78 -14.04
C GLY A 130 6.04 3.51 -13.07
N ALA A 131 6.12 3.25 -11.77
CA ALA A 131 5.37 4.04 -10.79
C ALA A 131 5.84 5.50 -10.79
N LEU A 132 4.91 6.44 -10.62
CA LEU A 132 5.23 7.83 -10.37
C LEU A 132 5.55 8.00 -8.88
N LEU A 133 6.79 8.36 -8.57
CA LEU A 133 7.19 8.68 -7.20
C LEU A 133 6.66 10.06 -6.81
N VAL A 134 5.96 10.15 -5.68
CA VAL A 134 5.47 11.40 -5.10
C VAL A 134 6.07 11.58 -3.72
N ASP A 135 6.68 12.75 -3.48
CA ASP A 135 7.23 13.12 -2.17
C ASP A 135 6.12 13.22 -1.12
N ALA A 136 6.23 12.38 -0.10
CA ALA A 136 5.30 12.22 1.01
C ALA A 136 5.84 12.75 2.34
N ASN A 137 6.92 13.54 2.34
CA ASN A 137 7.47 14.17 3.54
C ASN A 137 6.60 15.33 4.08
N ALA A 138 5.79 15.93 3.20
CA ALA A 138 4.85 17.01 3.52
C ALA A 138 3.62 16.54 4.32
N SER A 139 2.70 17.46 4.63
CA SER A 139 1.43 17.15 5.29
C SER A 139 0.49 16.36 4.37
N ILE A 140 -0.46 15.60 4.93
CA ILE A 140 -1.38 14.76 4.14
C ILE A 140 -2.12 15.55 3.05
N PRO A 141 -2.67 16.75 3.30
CA PRO A 141 -3.32 17.53 2.26
C PRO A 141 -2.36 17.95 1.13
N GLU A 142 -1.14 18.38 1.45
CA GLU A 142 -0.15 18.77 0.42
C GLU A 142 0.28 17.56 -0.42
N VAL A 143 0.50 16.42 0.21
CA VAL A 143 0.82 15.17 -0.51
C VAL A 143 -0.34 14.77 -1.43
N ALA A 144 -1.59 14.96 -0.99
CA ALA A 144 -2.75 14.71 -1.84
C ALA A 144 -2.79 15.62 -3.07
N ASP A 145 -2.41 16.90 -2.92
CA ASP A 145 -2.28 17.83 -4.04
C ASP A 145 -1.23 17.31 -5.03
N HIS A 146 -0.04 16.93 -4.54
CA HIS A 146 1.03 16.37 -5.38
C HIS A 146 0.60 15.08 -6.12
N VAL A 147 -0.17 14.20 -5.47
CA VAL A 147 -0.71 12.98 -6.10
C VAL A 147 -1.65 13.33 -7.25
N LEU A 148 -2.57 14.27 -7.04
CA LEU A 148 -3.54 14.67 -8.06
C LEU A 148 -2.84 15.41 -9.21
N ASP A 149 -1.88 16.29 -8.91
CA ASP A 149 -1.05 16.97 -9.91
C ASP A 149 -0.26 15.98 -10.77
N ALA A 150 0.34 14.95 -10.16
CA ALA A 150 1.08 13.90 -10.88
C ALA A 150 0.19 13.11 -11.86
N LEU A 151 -1.11 13.00 -11.54
CA LEU A 151 -2.12 12.37 -12.41
C LEU A 151 -2.76 13.35 -13.40
N GLY A 152 -2.40 14.64 -13.35
CA GLY A 152 -3.00 15.68 -14.18
C GLY A 152 -4.44 16.03 -13.80
N ILE A 153 -4.87 15.71 -12.58
CA ILE A 153 -6.21 15.96 -12.04
C ILE A 153 -6.14 17.24 -11.21
N ARG A 154 -6.99 18.23 -11.52
CA ARG A 154 -7.09 19.50 -10.78
C ARG A 154 -8.46 19.65 -10.12
#